data_AF-A0A3Q3CMK4-F1
#
_entry.id   AF-A0A3Q3CMK4-F1
#
_cell.length_a   1.000
_cell.length_b   1.000
_cell.length_c   1.000
_cell.angle_alpha   90.00
_cell.angle_beta   90.00
_cell.angle_gamma   90.00
#
_symmetry.space_group_name_H-M   'P 1'
#
loop_
_entity.id
_entity.type
_entity.pdbx_description
1 polymer ?
#
loop_
_entity_poly.entity_id
_entity_poly.type
_entity_poly.pdbx_seq_one_letter_code
_entity_poly.pdbx_strand_id
1 'polypeptide(L)'
;MGLTISSLFSRLFGKKQMRILMVGLDAAGKTTILYKLKLGEIVTTIPTIGFNVETVEYKNICFTVWDVGGQDKIRPLWRHYFQNTQGLIFVVDSNDRERVAESAEELSKMVQEDELKDAVLLVFANKQDLPNAMGVSELTDKLGLHSLRSRTVRINNPPALISTTDSVLFLMFPSMVY
;
A
#
# COMPACT_ATOMS: atom_id res chain seq x y z
N MET A 1 11.92 31.23 -30.32
CA MET A 1 12.73 31.02 -29.10
C MET A 1 11.80 30.63 -27.98
N GLY A 2 11.80 29.38 -27.51
CA GLY A 2 10.85 28.96 -26.46
C GLY A 2 10.95 27.48 -26.04
N LEU A 3 12.12 26.86 -26.16
CA LEU A 3 12.32 25.43 -25.88
C LEU A 3 13.51 25.23 -24.93
N THR A 4 13.48 25.75 -23.71
CA THR A 4 14.60 25.48 -22.75
C THR A 4 14.31 25.67 -21.27
N ILE A 5 13.07 25.95 -20.81
CA ILE A 5 12.83 26.24 -19.37
C ILE A 5 12.21 25.05 -18.61
N SER A 6 11.37 24.24 -19.26
CA SER A 6 10.69 23.10 -18.59
C SER A 6 11.66 21.98 -18.16
N SER A 7 12.67 21.67 -18.97
CA SER A 7 13.66 20.62 -18.70
C SER A 7 14.73 21.02 -17.67
N LEU A 8 14.87 22.32 -17.39
CA LEU A 8 15.77 22.83 -16.35
C LEU A 8 15.04 22.98 -15.00
N PHE A 9 13.74 23.32 -15.01
CA PHE A 9 12.95 23.40 -13.77
C PHE A 9 12.76 22.04 -13.09
N SER A 10 12.61 20.96 -13.88
CA SER A 10 12.55 19.59 -13.36
C SER A 10 13.87 19.08 -12.75
N ARG A 11 15.01 19.72 -13.05
CA ARG A 11 16.31 19.45 -12.43
C ARG A 11 16.55 20.26 -11.14
N LEU A 12 15.84 21.37 -10.95
CA LEU A 12 15.95 22.25 -9.78
C LEU A 12 14.94 21.92 -8.68
N PHE A 13 13.81 21.27 -9.01
CA PHE A 13 12.95 20.64 -8.01
C PHE A 13 13.63 19.36 -7.50
N GLY A 14 14.27 19.46 -6.33
CA GLY A 14 14.94 18.35 -5.68
C GLY A 14 14.05 17.11 -5.60
N LYS A 15 14.68 15.94 -5.81
CA LYS A 15 14.04 14.62 -5.72
C LYS A 15 13.33 14.47 -4.38
N LYS A 16 12.00 14.56 -4.35
CA LYS A 16 11.22 14.40 -3.12
C LYS A 16 11.18 12.92 -2.75
N GLN A 17 11.99 12.54 -1.76
CA GLN A 17 11.90 11.21 -1.17
C GLN A 17 10.53 11.02 -0.53
N MET A 18 9.84 9.97 -0.94
CA MET A 18 8.55 9.58 -0.39
C MET A 18 8.69 8.21 0.26
N ARG A 19 8.13 8.06 1.46
CA ARG A 19 8.03 6.84 2.25
C ARG A 19 6.60 6.33 2.13
N ILE A 20 6.47 5.16 1.50
CA ILE A 20 5.20 4.44 1.42
C ILE A 20 5.33 3.16 2.23
N LEU A 21 4.40 2.96 3.15
CA LEU A 21 4.29 1.80 4.03
C LEU A 21 3.25 0.83 3.46
N MET A 22 3.61 -0.43 3.21
CA MET A 22 2.66 -1.48 2.82
C MET A 22 2.51 -2.53 3.93
N VAL A 23 1.29 -2.72 4.43
CA VAL A 23 0.94 -3.58 5.58
C VAL A 23 -0.37 -4.34 5.32
N GLY A 24 -0.75 -5.24 6.23
CA GLY A 24 -1.94 -6.09 6.13
C GLY A 24 -1.68 -7.45 6.80
N LEU A 25 -2.72 -8.27 6.94
CA LEU A 25 -2.60 -9.59 7.57
C LEU A 25 -1.65 -10.52 6.81
N ASP A 26 -1.20 -11.59 7.48
CA ASP A 26 -0.43 -12.65 6.83
C ASP A 26 -1.23 -13.30 5.70
N ALA A 27 -0.52 -13.82 4.70
CA ALA A 27 -1.09 -14.38 3.47
C ALA A 27 -1.93 -13.41 2.61
N ALA A 28 -2.06 -12.12 2.96
CA ALA A 28 -2.81 -11.14 2.16
C ALA A 28 -2.21 -10.84 0.78
N GLY A 29 -0.94 -11.21 0.52
CA GLY A 29 -0.27 -11.06 -0.78
C GLY A 29 0.65 -9.84 -0.91
N LYS A 30 1.11 -9.26 0.22
CA LYS A 30 2.03 -8.12 0.26
C LYS A 30 3.34 -8.38 -0.49
N THR A 31 4.01 -9.52 -0.23
CA THR A 31 5.23 -9.93 -0.96
C THR A 31 4.99 -9.94 -2.46
N THR A 32 3.92 -10.59 -2.91
CA THR A 32 3.64 -10.75 -4.34
C THR A 32 3.44 -9.39 -5.02
N ILE A 33 2.72 -8.47 -4.36
CA ILE A 33 2.55 -7.10 -4.86
C ILE A 33 3.90 -6.37 -4.88
N LEU A 34 4.71 -6.49 -3.83
CA LEU A 34 6.04 -5.88 -3.76
C LEU A 34 6.96 -6.32 -4.89
N TYR A 35 7.09 -7.64 -5.08
CA TYR A 35 7.96 -8.18 -6.12
C TYR A 35 7.48 -7.79 -7.51
N LYS A 36 6.16 -7.72 -7.71
CA LYS A 36 5.58 -7.20 -8.95
C LYS A 36 5.94 -5.74 -9.20
N LEU A 37 5.92 -4.89 -8.18
CA LEU A 37 6.35 -3.49 -8.29
C LEU A 37 7.87 -3.35 -8.47
N LYS A 38 8.66 -4.25 -7.88
CA LYS A 38 10.13 -4.25 -7.92
C LYS A 38 10.69 -4.75 -9.25
N LEU A 39 10.14 -5.83 -9.78
CA LEU A 39 10.69 -6.59 -10.92
C LEU A 39 9.84 -6.48 -12.18
N GLY A 40 8.62 -5.93 -12.09
CA GLY A 40 7.68 -5.90 -13.22
C GLY A 40 7.01 -7.25 -13.51
N GLU A 41 7.34 -8.30 -12.75
CA GLU A 41 6.82 -9.67 -12.94
C GLU A 41 6.28 -10.25 -11.63
N ILE A 42 5.28 -11.14 -11.74
CA ILE A 42 4.73 -11.87 -10.58
C ILE A 42 5.64 -13.04 -10.26
N VAL A 43 6.36 -12.95 -9.14
CA VAL A 43 7.16 -14.07 -8.62
C VAL A 43 6.33 -14.83 -7.59
N THR A 44 6.21 -16.15 -7.76
CA THR A 44 5.63 -17.04 -6.74
C THR A 44 6.53 -17.03 -5.50
N THR A 45 6.06 -16.46 -4.41
CA THR A 45 6.81 -16.31 -3.16
C THR A 45 6.51 -17.48 -2.23
N ILE A 46 7.55 -18.07 -1.63
CA ILE A 46 7.40 -19.02 -0.53
C ILE A 46 7.04 -18.23 0.74
N PRO A 47 6.11 -18.71 1.60
CA PRO A 47 5.85 -18.06 2.88
C PRO A 47 7.14 -17.84 3.66
N THR A 48 7.43 -16.58 3.90
CA THR A 48 8.59 -16.12 4.65
C THR A 48 8.51 -16.54 6.12
N ILE A 49 9.57 -17.16 6.64
CA ILE A 49 9.75 -17.44 8.07
C ILE A 49 10.41 -16.20 8.71
N GLY A 50 9.79 -15.58 9.70
CA GLY A 50 10.42 -14.52 10.51
C GLY A 50 9.81 -13.13 10.34
N PHE A 51 10.66 -12.11 10.18
CA PHE A 51 10.38 -10.69 9.98
C PHE A 51 11.28 -10.20 8.84
N ASN A 52 10.72 -9.53 7.84
CA ASN A 52 11.42 -9.06 6.65
C ASN A 52 10.92 -7.64 6.38
N VAL A 53 11.85 -6.82 5.91
CA VAL A 53 11.63 -5.41 5.64
C VAL A 53 12.32 -5.16 4.34
N GLU A 54 11.53 -5.10 3.28
CA GLU A 54 12.09 -4.85 1.97
C GLU A 54 11.85 -3.39 1.61
N THR A 55 12.95 -2.66 1.49
CA THR A 55 12.93 -1.32 0.94
C THR A 55 13.20 -1.41 -0.56
N VAL A 56 12.26 -0.92 -1.36
CA VAL A 56 12.38 -0.86 -2.82
C VAL A 56 12.45 0.60 -3.22
N GLU A 57 13.56 0.97 -3.85
CA GLU A 57 13.71 2.29 -4.45
C GLU A 57 13.22 2.24 -5.90
N TYR A 58 12.28 3.12 -6.23
CA TYR A 58 11.80 3.32 -7.59
C TYR A 58 11.87 4.79 -7.94
N LYS A 59 12.73 5.15 -8.89
CA LYS A 59 13.05 6.55 -9.26
C LYS A 59 13.48 7.38 -8.03
N ASN A 60 12.61 8.27 -7.56
CA ASN A 60 12.85 9.16 -6.44
C ASN A 60 12.06 8.75 -5.18
N ILE A 61 11.47 7.55 -5.18
CA ILE A 61 10.49 7.10 -4.19
C ILE A 61 10.98 5.82 -3.52
N CYS A 62 10.84 5.78 -2.19
CA CYS A 62 11.27 4.70 -1.34
C CYS A 62 10.03 3.99 -0.79
N PHE A 63 9.75 2.80 -1.33
CA PHE A 63 8.73 1.91 -0.79
C PHE A 63 9.35 1.13 0.34
N THR A 64 8.88 1.31 1.57
CA THR A 64 9.21 0.39 2.66
C THR A 64 8.05 -0.58 2.78
N VAL A 65 8.24 -1.78 2.24
CA VAL A 65 7.24 -2.83 2.36
C VAL A 65 7.54 -3.67 3.58
N TRP A 66 6.51 -3.74 4.42
CA TRP A 66 6.45 -4.57 5.60
C TRP A 66 5.83 -5.88 5.20
N ASP A 67 6.51 -6.51 4.27
CA ASP A 67 6.29 -7.90 4.06
C ASP A 67 7.10 -8.58 5.12
N VAL A 68 6.47 -8.87 6.26
CA VAL A 68 6.43 -10.21 6.85
C VAL A 68 5.78 -10.13 8.23
N GLY A 69 4.86 -11.09 8.41
CA GLY A 69 4.05 -11.39 9.58
C GLY A 69 2.98 -10.36 9.94
N GLY A 70 1.78 -10.64 9.42
CA GLY A 70 0.55 -10.20 10.07
C GLY A 70 0.11 -11.13 11.19
N GLN A 71 0.98 -12.00 11.70
CA GLN A 71 0.69 -12.78 12.90
C GLN A 71 0.63 -11.82 14.10
N ASP A 72 -0.36 -12.01 14.97
CA ASP A 72 -0.69 -11.14 16.09
C ASP A 72 0.52 -10.66 16.89
N LYS A 73 1.48 -11.56 17.12
CA LYS A 73 2.66 -11.33 17.96
C LYS A 73 3.61 -10.27 17.43
N ILE A 74 3.61 -9.97 16.13
CA ILE A 74 4.59 -9.06 15.53
C ILE A 74 3.99 -7.78 14.93
N ARG A 75 2.66 -7.66 14.87
CA ARG A 75 1.95 -6.43 14.49
C ARG A 75 2.38 -5.18 15.29
N PRO A 76 2.73 -5.27 16.60
CA PRO A 76 3.22 -4.11 17.33
C PRO A 76 4.44 -3.41 16.71
N LEU A 77 5.26 -4.14 15.93
CA LEU A 77 6.45 -3.58 15.28
C LEU A 77 6.10 -2.62 14.15
N TRP A 78 4.88 -2.63 13.61
CA TRP A 78 4.45 -1.73 12.54
C TRP A 78 4.62 -0.26 12.93
N ARG A 79 4.42 0.06 14.22
CA ARG A 79 4.53 1.43 14.76
C ARG A 79 5.88 2.09 14.54
N HIS A 80 6.96 1.32 14.50
CA HIS A 80 8.31 1.86 14.25
C HIS A 80 8.46 2.48 12.85
N TYR A 81 7.50 2.28 11.96
CA TYR A 81 7.54 2.71 10.56
C TYR A 81 6.49 3.75 10.20
N PHE A 82 5.69 4.18 11.17
CA PHE A 82 4.66 5.20 10.93
C PHE A 82 5.27 6.59 10.74
N GLN A 83 6.36 6.88 11.43
CA GLN A 83 7.05 8.16 11.32
C GLN A 83 7.47 8.47 9.88
N ASN A 84 7.11 9.67 9.42
CA ASN A 84 7.38 10.18 8.08
C ASN A 84 6.73 9.38 6.94
N THR A 85 5.79 8.47 7.23
CA THR A 85 5.05 7.75 6.19
C THR A 85 4.05 8.69 5.53
N GLN A 86 4.22 8.92 4.22
CA GLN A 86 3.33 9.80 3.45
C GLN A 86 2.20 9.03 2.78
N GLY A 87 2.37 7.72 2.56
CA GLY A 87 1.37 6.84 1.98
C GLY A 87 1.31 5.51 2.71
N LEU A 88 0.10 5.05 2.99
CA LEU A 88 -0.19 3.76 3.57
C LEU A 88 -0.94 2.89 2.57
N ILE A 89 -0.38 1.74 2.21
CA ILE A 89 -1.03 0.70 1.43
C ILE A 89 -1.46 -0.41 2.39
N PHE A 90 -2.77 -0.62 2.53
CA PHE A 90 -3.34 -1.69 3.34
C PHE A 90 -3.86 -2.81 2.44
N VAL A 91 -3.24 -3.99 2.50
CA VAL A 91 -3.56 -5.13 1.65
C VAL A 91 -4.49 -6.09 2.39
N VAL A 92 -5.64 -6.39 1.78
CA VAL A 92 -6.66 -7.28 2.34
C VAL A 92 -6.83 -8.48 1.42
N ASP A 93 -6.82 -9.69 1.98
CA ASP A 93 -7.25 -10.89 1.28
C ASP A 93 -8.78 -10.86 1.12
N SER A 94 -9.26 -10.64 -0.09
CA SER A 94 -10.70 -10.56 -0.34
C SER A 94 -11.39 -11.91 -0.21
N ASN A 95 -10.66 -13.02 -0.30
CA ASN A 95 -11.22 -14.37 -0.18
C ASN A 95 -11.25 -14.85 1.28
N ASP A 96 -10.53 -14.17 2.19
CA ASP A 96 -10.51 -14.49 3.62
C ASP A 96 -11.65 -13.77 4.37
N ARG A 97 -12.84 -14.36 4.28
CA ARG A 97 -14.05 -13.81 4.90
C ARG A 97 -14.05 -13.93 6.43
N GLU A 98 -13.25 -14.83 7.00
CA GLU A 98 -13.19 -15.07 8.44
C GLU A 98 -12.33 -14.01 9.15
N ARG A 99 -11.21 -13.60 8.54
CA ARG A 99 -10.26 -12.64 9.13
C ARG A 99 -10.44 -11.20 8.65
N VAL A 100 -11.50 -10.90 7.91
CA VAL A 100 -11.79 -9.53 7.46
C VAL A 100 -12.10 -8.59 8.63
N ALA A 101 -12.75 -9.08 9.69
CA ALA A 101 -13.02 -8.29 10.89
C ALA A 101 -11.73 -7.91 11.63
N GLU A 102 -10.79 -8.86 11.71
CA GLU A 102 -9.45 -8.63 12.24
C GLU A 102 -8.68 -7.62 11.39
N SER A 103 -8.77 -7.72 10.06
CA SER A 103 -8.19 -6.72 9.15
C SER A 103 -8.77 -5.32 9.39
N ALA A 104 -10.08 -5.22 9.63
CA ALA A 104 -10.74 -3.96 9.94
C ALA A 104 -10.26 -3.36 11.27
N GLU A 105 -10.10 -4.20 12.30
CA GLU A 105 -9.59 -3.79 13.61
C GLU A 105 -8.17 -3.23 13.50
N GLU A 106 -7.28 -3.94 12.79
CA GLU A 106 -5.90 -3.49 12.57
C GLU A 106 -5.84 -2.19 11.75
N LEU A 107 -6.64 -2.08 10.68
CA LEU A 107 -6.74 -0.83 9.92
C LEU A 107 -7.23 0.32 10.83
N SER A 108 -8.25 0.06 11.65
CA SER A 108 -8.80 1.05 12.58
C SER A 108 -7.75 1.53 13.60
N LYS A 109 -6.94 0.62 14.15
CA LYS A 109 -5.82 0.98 15.04
C LYS A 109 -4.85 1.90 14.30
N MET A 110 -4.43 1.53 13.10
CA MET A 110 -3.46 2.30 12.32
C MET A 110 -3.94 3.71 11.94
N VAL A 111 -5.19 3.86 11.52
CA VAL A 111 -5.73 5.18 11.14
C VAL A 111 -5.99 6.10 12.34
N GLN A 112 -5.89 5.60 13.57
CA GLN A 112 -5.95 6.40 14.79
C GLN A 112 -4.57 6.89 15.26
N GLU A 113 -3.49 6.42 14.64
CA GLU A 113 -2.12 6.81 15.02
C GLU A 113 -1.80 8.20 14.43
N ASP A 114 -1.30 9.09 15.28
CA ASP A 114 -1.05 10.49 14.95
C ASP A 114 -0.01 10.64 13.83
N GLU A 115 1.00 9.76 13.82
CA GLU A 115 2.05 9.73 12.82
C GLU A 115 1.52 9.41 11.41
N LEU A 116 0.37 8.74 11.32
CA LEU A 116 -0.26 8.40 10.06
C LEU A 116 -1.36 9.39 9.67
N LYS A 117 -1.71 10.40 10.48
CA LYS A 117 -2.86 11.30 10.26
C LYS A 117 -2.93 11.91 8.85
N ASP A 118 -1.78 12.29 8.31
CA ASP A 118 -1.67 12.96 7.01
C ASP A 118 -1.33 11.99 5.86
N ALA A 119 -1.14 10.70 6.17
CA ALA A 119 -0.82 9.69 5.17
C ALA A 119 -2.03 9.39 4.28
N VAL A 120 -1.79 9.30 2.96
CA VAL A 120 -2.81 8.85 2.00
C VAL A 120 -3.02 7.34 2.17
N LEU A 121 -4.27 6.90 2.37
CA LEU A 121 -4.63 5.49 2.51
C LEU A 121 -5.08 4.91 1.18
N LEU A 122 -4.40 3.87 0.73
CA LEU A 122 -4.79 3.01 -0.39
C LEU A 122 -5.08 1.60 0.14
N VAL A 123 -6.30 1.11 -0.06
CA VAL A 123 -6.68 -0.27 0.27
C VAL A 123 -6.64 -1.12 -1.00
N PHE A 124 -5.87 -2.21 -0.96
CA PHE A 124 -5.92 -3.24 -1.99
C PHE A 124 -6.84 -4.37 -1.56
N ALA A 125 -7.94 -4.52 -2.29
CA ALA A 125 -8.81 -5.68 -2.23
C ALA A 125 -8.18 -6.81 -3.05
N ASN A 126 -7.20 -7.53 -2.50
CA ASN A 126 -6.38 -8.51 -3.23
C ASN A 126 -7.09 -9.87 -3.38
N LYS A 127 -6.62 -10.72 -4.30
CA LYS A 127 -7.16 -12.07 -4.60
C LYS A 127 -8.60 -12.10 -5.14
N GLN A 128 -8.95 -11.07 -5.91
CA GLN A 128 -10.28 -10.94 -6.54
C GLN A 128 -10.52 -11.95 -7.68
N ASP A 129 -9.47 -12.65 -8.10
CA ASP A 129 -9.52 -13.77 -9.04
C ASP A 129 -10.15 -15.04 -8.44
N LEU A 130 -10.26 -15.13 -7.11
CA LEU A 130 -10.82 -16.29 -6.42
C LEU A 130 -12.36 -16.26 -6.39
N PRO A 131 -13.04 -17.42 -6.50
CA PRO A 131 -14.49 -17.48 -6.72
C PRO A 131 -15.36 -16.96 -5.56
N ASN A 132 -14.81 -16.84 -4.35
CA ASN A 132 -15.54 -16.36 -3.16
C ASN A 132 -15.04 -15.00 -2.66
N ALA A 133 -14.24 -14.29 -3.46
CA ALA A 133 -13.71 -12.99 -3.10
C ALA A 133 -14.82 -11.97 -2.81
N MET A 134 -14.69 -11.25 -1.69
CA MET A 134 -15.54 -10.12 -1.32
C MET A 134 -15.34 -8.99 -2.32
N GLY A 135 -16.43 -8.51 -2.93
CA GLY A 135 -16.35 -7.36 -3.83
C GLY A 135 -15.89 -6.08 -3.11
N VAL A 136 -15.44 -5.09 -3.87
CA VAL A 136 -14.96 -3.80 -3.34
C VAL A 136 -15.99 -3.12 -2.44
N SER A 137 -17.29 -3.16 -2.78
CA SER A 137 -18.35 -2.59 -1.93
C SER A 137 -18.44 -3.31 -0.58
N GLU A 138 -18.46 -4.64 -0.60
CA GLU A 138 -18.54 -5.47 0.60
C GLU A 138 -17.34 -5.23 1.53
N LEU A 139 -16.13 -5.16 0.97
CA LEU A 139 -14.93 -4.83 1.72
C LEU A 139 -14.96 -3.41 2.29
N THR A 140 -15.48 -2.44 1.52
CA THR A 140 -15.63 -1.05 1.99
C THR A 140 -16.47 -0.99 3.26
N ASP A 141 -17.58 -1.73 3.26
CA ASP A 141 -18.50 -1.81 4.39
C ASP A 141 -17.87 -2.54 5.58
N LYS A 142 -17.27 -3.71 5.34
CA LYS A 142 -16.63 -4.54 6.39
C LYS A 142 -15.43 -3.88 7.05
N LEU A 143 -14.65 -3.10 6.31
CA LEU A 143 -13.53 -2.32 6.83
C LEU A 143 -13.97 -0.99 7.44
N GLY A 144 -15.26 -0.62 7.35
CA GLY A 144 -15.79 0.62 7.91
C GLY A 144 -15.24 1.89 7.24
N LEU A 145 -14.82 1.83 5.97
CA LEU A 145 -14.11 2.93 5.32
C LEU A 145 -14.95 4.20 5.18
N HIS A 146 -16.29 4.08 5.17
CA HIS A 146 -17.22 5.22 5.14
C HIS A 146 -17.07 6.18 6.32
N SER A 147 -16.53 5.69 7.44
CA SER A 147 -16.28 6.49 8.65
C SER A 147 -15.01 7.35 8.56
N LEU A 148 -14.12 7.07 7.60
CA LEU A 148 -12.80 7.71 7.47
C LEU A 148 -12.85 9.02 6.66
N ARG A 149 -13.92 9.81 6.80
CA ARG A 149 -14.21 11.00 5.98
C ARG A 149 -13.12 12.08 6.00
N SER A 150 -12.26 12.10 7.02
CA SER A 150 -11.14 13.05 7.15
C SER A 150 -9.91 12.67 6.32
N ARG A 151 -9.89 11.49 5.68
CA ARG A 151 -8.73 10.97 4.97
C ARG A 151 -9.04 10.73 3.50
N THR A 152 -8.01 10.87 2.66
CA THR A 152 -8.09 10.39 1.27
C THR A 152 -7.96 8.88 1.29
N VAL A 153 -9.09 8.19 1.16
CA VAL A 153 -9.16 6.73 1.06
C VAL A 153 -9.47 6.34 -0.37
N ARG A 154 -8.67 5.45 -0.94
CA ARG A 154 -8.92 4.83 -2.24
C ARG A 154 -8.94 3.33 -2.06
N ILE A 155 -9.95 2.66 -2.60
CA ILE A 155 -10.00 1.19 -2.65
C ILE A 155 -9.90 0.77 -4.11
N ASN A 156 -9.00 -0.15 -4.39
CA ASN A 156 -8.82 -0.69 -5.72
C ASN A 156 -8.81 -2.21 -5.65
N ASN A 157 -9.48 -2.83 -6.61
CA ASN A 157 -9.14 -4.18 -7.03
C ASN A 157 -7.80 -4.04 -7.76
N PRO A 158 -6.68 -4.56 -7.24
CA PRO A 158 -5.46 -4.60 -8.04
C PRO A 158 -5.76 -5.56 -9.20
N PRO A 159 -5.99 -5.09 -10.44
CA PRO A 159 -6.12 -6.06 -11.52
C PRO A 159 -4.79 -6.82 -11.60
N ALA A 160 -4.74 -7.88 -12.40
CA ALA A 160 -3.47 -8.36 -12.94
C ALA A 160 -2.60 -7.21 -13.54
N LEU A 161 -3.15 -6.00 -13.71
CA LEU A 161 -2.60 -4.76 -14.23
C LEU A 161 -2.43 -3.59 -13.22
N ILE A 162 -2.21 -3.82 -11.92
CA ILE A 162 -1.19 -2.96 -11.26
C ILE A 162 0.15 -3.44 -11.82
N SER A 163 0.44 -3.06 -13.06
CA SER A 163 1.62 -3.52 -13.81
C SER A 163 2.84 -2.66 -13.52
N THR A 164 2.66 -1.50 -12.89
CA THR A 164 3.75 -0.56 -12.66
C THR A 164 3.61 0.20 -11.35
N THR A 165 4.76 0.53 -10.78
CA THR A 165 4.91 1.45 -9.65
C THR A 165 4.31 2.82 -9.94
N ASP A 166 4.40 3.30 -11.19
CA ASP A 166 3.79 4.56 -11.63
C ASP A 166 2.26 4.59 -11.42
N SER A 167 1.54 3.49 -11.66
CA SER A 167 0.10 3.42 -11.42
C SER A 167 -0.26 3.53 -9.93
N VAL A 168 0.51 2.89 -9.04
CA VAL A 168 0.31 3.01 -7.59
C VAL A 168 0.56 4.44 -7.13
N LEU A 169 1.60 5.07 -7.67
CA LEU A 169 1.95 6.46 -7.35
C LEU A 169 0.90 7.43 -7.86
N PHE A 170 0.37 7.22 -9.06
CA PHE A 170 -0.74 8.03 -9.57
C PHE A 170 -1.97 7.88 -8.69
N LEU A 171 -2.29 6.65 -8.28
CA LEU A 171 -3.39 6.38 -7.37
C LEU A 171 -3.22 7.04 -6.01
N MET A 172 -2.02 7.15 -5.45
CA MET A 172 -1.84 7.77 -4.13
C MET A 172 -1.59 9.28 -4.23
N PHE A 173 -0.83 9.73 -5.23
CA PHE A 173 -0.32 11.09 -5.38
C PHE A 173 -0.38 11.57 -6.85
N PRO A 174 -1.58 11.88 -7.37
CA PRO A 174 -1.77 12.24 -8.79
C PRO A 174 -0.94 13.46 -9.24
N SER A 175 -0.71 14.42 -8.33
CA SER A 175 0.04 15.65 -8.60
C SER A 175 1.55 15.45 -8.77
N MET A 176 2.06 14.24 -8.54
CA MET A 176 3.49 13.92 -8.60
C MET A 176 3.90 13.21 -9.91
N VAL A 177 2.92 12.88 -10.77
CA VAL A 177 3.13 12.09 -12.00
C VAL A 177 3.21 12.98 -13.26
N TYR A 178 3.15 14.30 -13.10
CA TYR A 178 3.26 15.30 -14.18
C TYR A 178 4.54 16.13 -14.07
#